data_AF-A0A3S1UCI7-F1
#
_entry.id   AF-A0A3S1UCI7-F1
#
_cell.length_a   1.000
_cell.length_b   1.000
_cell.length_c   1.000
_cell.angle_alpha   90.00
_cell.angle_beta   90.00
_cell.angle_gamma   90.00
#
_symmetry.space_group_name_H-M   'P 1'
#
loop_
_entity.id
_entity.type
_entity.pdbx_description
1 polymer ?
#
loop_
_entity_poly.entity_id
_entity_poly.type
_entity_poly.pdbx_seq_one_letter_code
_entity_poly.pdbx_strand_id
1 'polypeptide(L)'
;QRLQFSQRYSQGVGPDRVHMPVYIGLGNHDLDQNGPPHHVDWYRRELRDYVEVNHRAGVFFKPPVPATDYDVDTDCYSWDWGGLHLIQTHRFAGDTGHGAESSLPWLKQDLATYAADGRPVILFQHYGWDTFSVERWDAAKRHFDDDGSGAPHWWSEADRQALLAALKGYNVVGIFHGHQHETPLIYRRDGIDLFKPKAAYMGGFALIRVTSDGMDVVLGEAAGDHGEVVFTNAFSKGWST
;
A
#
# COMPACT_ATOMS: atom_id res chain seq x y z
N GLN A 1 -12.38 -17.17 8.68
CA GLN A 1 -11.76 -15.87 8.34
C GLN A 1 -11.06 -15.90 6.99
N ARG A 2 -10.11 -16.82 6.69
CA ARG A 2 -9.40 -16.84 5.37
C ARG A 2 -10.28 -16.99 4.13
N LEU A 3 -11.26 -17.89 4.15
CA LEU A 3 -12.24 -18.01 3.04
C LEU A 3 -13.06 -16.73 2.83
N GLN A 4 -13.27 -15.90 3.87
CA GLN A 4 -13.96 -14.61 3.70
C GLN A 4 -13.05 -13.58 3.05
N PHE A 5 -11.73 -13.62 3.31
CA PHE A 5 -10.76 -12.72 2.69
C PHE A 5 -10.64 -12.98 1.19
N SER A 6 -10.33 -14.21 0.80
CA SER A 6 -10.15 -14.56 -0.62
C SER A 6 -11.45 -14.48 -1.42
N GLN A 7 -12.61 -14.68 -0.79
CA GLN A 7 -13.90 -14.53 -1.46
C GLN A 7 -14.29 -13.07 -1.62
N ARG A 8 -14.20 -12.22 -0.60
CA ARG A 8 -14.69 -10.83 -0.70
C ARG A 8 -13.79 -9.91 -1.51
N TYR A 9 -12.47 -10.13 -1.47
CA TYR A 9 -11.48 -9.26 -2.08
C TYR A 9 -10.85 -9.85 -3.35
N SER A 10 -11.50 -10.82 -3.98
CA SER A 10 -11.18 -11.25 -5.34
C SER A 10 -12.15 -10.62 -6.33
N GLN A 11 -11.65 -10.40 -7.56
CA GLN A 11 -12.52 -10.05 -8.67
C GLN A 11 -13.56 -11.17 -8.88
N GLY A 12 -14.84 -10.82 -8.98
CA GLY A 12 -15.90 -11.79 -9.19
C GLY A 12 -17.24 -11.17 -9.52
N VAL A 13 -18.24 -12.04 -9.71
CA VAL A 13 -19.64 -11.67 -9.98
C VAL A 13 -20.48 -11.89 -8.72
N GLY A 14 -21.47 -11.03 -8.51
CA GLY A 14 -22.43 -11.13 -7.40
C GLY A 14 -22.25 -10.05 -6.34
N PRO A 15 -23.20 -9.93 -5.39
CA PRO A 15 -23.25 -8.81 -4.44
C PRO A 15 -22.07 -8.78 -3.44
N ASP A 16 -21.42 -9.92 -3.18
CA ASP A 16 -20.32 -10.06 -2.21
C ASP A 16 -18.94 -10.14 -2.88
N ARG A 17 -18.78 -9.53 -4.05
CA ARG A 17 -17.55 -9.53 -4.85
C ARG A 17 -17.24 -8.15 -5.38
N VAL A 18 -15.95 -7.84 -5.52
CA VAL A 18 -15.50 -6.67 -6.28
C VAL A 18 -15.58 -7.01 -7.77
N HIS A 19 -16.26 -6.16 -8.57
CA HIS A 19 -16.46 -6.44 -10.00
C HIS A 19 -15.31 -5.90 -10.89
N MET A 20 -14.26 -5.39 -10.26
CA MET A 20 -13.07 -4.83 -10.90
C MET A 20 -11.84 -5.69 -10.57
N PRO A 21 -10.76 -5.63 -11.38
CA PRO A 21 -9.48 -6.21 -10.99
C PRO A 21 -9.03 -5.68 -9.63
N VAL A 22 -8.56 -6.58 -8.76
CA VAL A 22 -8.13 -6.24 -7.41
C VAL A 22 -6.64 -6.50 -7.30
N TYR A 23 -5.87 -5.45 -7.00
CA TYR A 23 -4.47 -5.52 -6.61
C TYR A 23 -4.40 -5.37 -5.09
N ILE A 24 -3.85 -6.36 -4.40
CA ILE A 24 -3.90 -6.46 -2.94
C ILE A 24 -2.59 -6.07 -2.25
N GLY A 25 -2.69 -5.35 -1.14
CA GLY A 25 -1.57 -5.08 -0.23
C GLY A 25 -1.74 -5.79 1.09
N LEU A 26 -0.62 -6.14 1.74
CA LEU A 26 -0.60 -6.76 3.06
C LEU A 26 -0.19 -5.74 4.13
N GLY A 27 -0.95 -5.69 5.23
CA GLY A 27 -0.69 -4.84 6.38
C GLY A 27 -0.01 -5.54 7.56
N ASN A 28 0.09 -4.83 8.68
CA ASN A 28 0.69 -5.36 9.90
C ASN A 28 -0.15 -6.51 10.48
N HIS A 29 -1.48 -6.41 10.43
CA HIS A 29 -2.39 -7.49 10.82
C HIS A 29 -2.28 -8.74 9.93
N ASP A 30 -1.73 -8.61 8.73
CA ASP A 30 -1.52 -9.72 7.80
C ASP A 30 -0.18 -10.43 8.05
N LEU A 31 0.86 -9.67 8.40
CA LEU A 31 2.23 -10.17 8.49
C LEU A 31 2.72 -10.40 9.93
N ASP A 32 2.27 -9.63 10.91
CA ASP A 32 2.73 -9.74 12.31
C ASP A 32 2.09 -10.89 13.08
N GLN A 33 0.96 -11.39 12.61
CA GLN A 33 0.26 -12.46 13.30
C GLN A 33 1.09 -13.75 13.27
N ASN A 34 1.35 -14.31 14.45
CA ASN A 34 1.98 -15.61 14.59
C ASN A 34 0.94 -16.73 14.42
N GLY A 35 1.35 -17.79 13.74
CA GLY A 35 0.62 -19.05 13.69
C GLY A 35 0.75 -19.88 14.97
N PRO A 36 0.20 -21.11 14.98
CA PRO A 36 0.31 -22.01 16.12
C PRO A 36 1.79 -22.38 16.41
N PRO A 37 2.10 -22.89 17.62
CA PRO A 37 3.44 -23.35 17.95
C PRO A 37 4.05 -24.25 16.86
N HIS A 38 5.34 -24.08 16.58
CA HIS A 38 6.10 -24.73 15.49
C HIS A 38 5.75 -24.30 14.05
N HIS A 39 4.73 -23.46 13.86
CA HIS A 39 4.32 -22.92 12.56
C HIS A 39 4.13 -21.40 12.63
N VAL A 40 5.11 -20.70 13.23
CA VAL A 40 5.02 -19.26 13.53
C VAL A 40 4.68 -18.40 12.30
N ASP A 41 5.22 -18.72 11.11
CA ASP A 41 4.90 -17.96 9.89
C ASP A 41 3.71 -18.51 9.10
N TRP A 42 2.98 -19.50 9.60
CA TRP A 42 1.85 -20.07 8.85
C TRP A 42 0.79 -19.02 8.50
N TYR A 43 0.60 -18.00 9.36
CA TYR A 43 -0.36 -16.96 9.04
C TYR A 43 0.07 -16.13 7.82
N ARG A 44 1.25 -15.52 7.93
CA ARG A 44 1.85 -14.65 6.91
C ARG A 44 2.17 -15.35 5.59
N ARG A 45 2.65 -16.61 5.63
CA ARG A 45 2.92 -17.39 4.41
C ARG A 45 1.68 -17.53 3.53
N GLU A 46 0.53 -17.81 4.12
CA GLU A 46 -0.67 -18.02 3.31
C GLU A 46 -1.28 -16.74 2.75
N LEU A 47 -1.01 -15.59 3.37
CA LEU A 47 -1.38 -14.31 2.78
C LEU A 47 -0.44 -13.92 1.64
N ARG A 48 0.85 -14.26 1.75
CA ARG A 48 1.82 -14.16 0.65
C ARG A 48 1.49 -15.10 -0.50
N ASP A 49 1.15 -16.35 -0.24
CA ASP A 49 0.67 -17.30 -1.26
C ASP A 49 -0.56 -16.74 -1.99
N TYR A 50 -1.45 -16.05 -1.27
CA TYR A 50 -2.61 -15.40 -1.89
C TYR A 50 -2.20 -14.23 -2.81
N VAL A 51 -1.19 -13.43 -2.47
CA VAL A 51 -0.60 -12.42 -3.37
C VAL A 51 -0.01 -13.10 -4.60
N GLU A 52 0.81 -14.13 -4.41
CA GLU A 52 1.49 -14.84 -5.49
C GLU A 52 0.50 -15.42 -6.50
N VAL A 53 -0.51 -16.16 -6.03
CA VAL A 53 -1.53 -16.78 -6.90
C VAL A 53 -2.37 -15.74 -7.66
N ASN A 54 -2.51 -14.52 -7.14
CA ASN A 54 -3.30 -13.48 -7.80
C ASN A 54 -2.51 -12.63 -8.79
N HIS A 55 -1.18 -12.57 -8.68
CA HIS A 55 -0.36 -11.58 -9.40
C HIS A 55 0.85 -12.15 -10.13
N ARG A 56 1.47 -13.24 -9.64
CA ARG A 56 2.69 -13.79 -10.23
C ARG A 56 2.37 -14.58 -11.50
N ALA A 57 2.86 -14.09 -12.63
CA ALA A 57 2.81 -14.83 -13.88
C ALA A 57 3.81 -16.00 -13.86
N GLY A 58 3.38 -17.17 -14.32
CA GLY A 58 4.22 -18.34 -14.49
C GLY A 58 4.15 -18.90 -15.90
N VAL A 59 5.06 -19.83 -16.23
CA VAL A 59 5.07 -20.50 -17.55
C VAL A 59 3.75 -21.23 -17.83
N PHE A 60 3.15 -21.81 -16.78
CA PHE A 60 1.95 -22.64 -16.89
C PHE A 60 0.71 -22.01 -16.26
N PHE A 61 0.86 -20.90 -15.55
CA PHE A 61 -0.21 -20.28 -14.78
C PHE A 61 -0.34 -18.81 -15.15
N LYS A 62 -1.57 -18.44 -15.55
CA LYS A 62 -1.95 -17.05 -15.77
C LYS A 62 -2.75 -16.58 -14.55
N PRO A 63 -2.22 -15.67 -13.74
CA PRO A 63 -2.94 -15.17 -12.58
C PRO A 63 -4.19 -14.38 -13.02
N PRO A 64 -5.23 -14.29 -12.16
CA PRO A 64 -6.43 -13.52 -12.44
C PRO A 64 -6.15 -12.05 -12.76
N VAL A 65 -5.20 -11.43 -12.05
CA VAL A 65 -4.83 -10.03 -12.20
C VAL A 65 -3.30 -9.92 -12.29
N PRO A 66 -2.69 -10.16 -13.46
CA PRO A 66 -1.23 -10.24 -13.57
C PRO A 66 -0.53 -8.92 -13.22
N ALA A 67 0.59 -9.04 -12.52
CA ALA A 67 1.58 -7.97 -12.38
C ALA A 67 2.43 -7.84 -13.66
N THR A 68 2.96 -6.64 -13.90
CA THR A 68 4.01 -6.40 -14.91
C THR A 68 5.34 -6.95 -14.43
N ASP A 69 5.70 -6.65 -13.17
CA ASP A 69 6.89 -7.16 -12.50
C ASP A 69 6.55 -7.65 -11.09
N TYR A 70 7.14 -8.76 -10.67
CA TYR A 70 6.86 -9.42 -9.39
C TYR A 70 8.16 -9.87 -8.75
N ASP A 71 8.40 -9.41 -7.53
CA ASP A 71 9.56 -9.79 -6.73
C ASP A 71 9.28 -11.03 -5.89
N VAL A 72 9.95 -12.14 -6.22
CA VAL A 72 9.69 -13.44 -5.58
C VAL A 72 10.13 -13.46 -4.12
N ASP A 73 11.14 -12.67 -3.77
CA ASP A 73 11.73 -12.70 -2.43
C ASP A 73 10.92 -11.86 -1.42
N THR A 74 10.13 -10.89 -1.90
CA THR A 74 9.37 -9.96 -1.05
C THR A 74 7.87 -9.94 -1.30
N ASP A 75 7.40 -10.58 -2.37
CA ASP A 75 6.04 -10.54 -2.91
C ASP A 75 5.56 -9.14 -3.35
N CYS A 76 6.44 -8.13 -3.31
CA CYS A 76 6.15 -6.82 -3.87
C CYS A 76 6.00 -6.95 -5.38
N TYR A 77 5.16 -6.10 -5.96
CA TYR A 77 4.89 -6.17 -7.39
C TYR A 77 4.48 -4.81 -7.95
N SER A 78 4.61 -4.67 -9.26
CA SER A 78 4.20 -3.47 -10.00
C SER A 78 3.32 -3.85 -11.18
N TRP A 79 2.52 -2.90 -11.66
CA TRP A 79 1.76 -3.05 -12.88
C TRP A 79 1.63 -1.72 -13.61
N ASP A 80 1.54 -1.83 -14.94
CA ASP A 80 1.28 -0.67 -15.79
C ASP A 80 -0.21 -0.57 -16.08
N TRP A 81 -0.77 0.64 -15.95
CA TRP A 81 -2.16 0.92 -16.33
C TRP A 81 -2.20 2.19 -17.17
N GLY A 82 -2.32 1.99 -18.49
CA GLY A 82 -2.29 3.10 -19.44
C GLY A 82 -0.93 3.78 -19.41
N GLY A 83 -0.88 5.06 -19.06
CA GLY A 83 0.37 5.82 -18.89
C GLY A 83 0.92 5.85 -17.46
N LEU A 84 0.41 5.01 -16.55
CA LEU A 84 0.84 4.96 -15.16
C LEU A 84 1.68 3.74 -14.88
N HIS A 85 2.62 3.89 -13.95
CA HIS A 85 3.28 2.79 -13.28
C HIS A 85 2.86 2.75 -11.80
N LEU A 86 2.34 1.62 -11.37
CA LEU A 86 1.70 1.44 -10.07
C LEU A 86 2.45 0.35 -9.30
N ILE A 87 2.77 0.59 -8.03
CA ILE A 87 3.66 -0.28 -7.25
C ILE A 87 3.02 -0.62 -5.91
N GLN A 88 3.01 -1.90 -5.53
CA GLN A 88 2.58 -2.39 -4.23
C GLN A 88 3.78 -2.85 -3.40
N THR A 89 4.02 -2.23 -2.23
CA THR A 89 5.18 -2.53 -1.35
C THR A 89 4.78 -3.03 0.05
N HIS A 90 3.58 -3.55 0.16
CA HIS A 90 2.94 -4.16 1.32
C HIS A 90 2.93 -3.24 2.54
N ARG A 91 3.65 -3.58 3.62
CA ARG A 91 3.65 -2.77 4.85
C ARG A 91 4.35 -1.44 4.66
N PHE A 92 5.57 -1.51 4.14
CA PHE A 92 6.43 -0.38 3.86
C PHE A 92 7.53 -0.85 2.92
N ALA A 93 7.90 -0.05 1.93
CA ALA A 93 8.98 -0.42 1.02
C ALA A 93 10.30 -0.58 1.77
N GLY A 94 10.91 -1.76 1.65
CA GLY A 94 12.14 -2.11 2.36
C GLY A 94 11.96 -2.70 3.76
N ASP A 95 10.73 -2.93 4.21
CA ASP A 95 10.44 -3.62 5.47
C ASP A 95 11.09 -5.01 5.51
N THR A 96 11.86 -5.27 6.57
CA THR A 96 12.55 -6.55 6.82
C THR A 96 12.00 -7.30 8.03
N GLY A 97 10.87 -6.83 8.57
CA GLY A 97 10.22 -7.45 9.72
C GLY A 97 9.89 -8.93 9.46
N HIS A 98 10.00 -9.74 10.52
CA HIS A 98 9.85 -11.20 10.45
C HIS A 98 10.82 -11.90 9.48
N GLY A 99 11.98 -11.30 9.21
CA GLY A 99 13.02 -11.90 8.37
C GLY A 99 12.73 -11.83 6.88
N ALA A 100 11.83 -10.95 6.45
CA ALA A 100 11.62 -10.66 5.03
C ALA A 100 12.86 -9.99 4.42
N GLU A 101 13.10 -10.23 3.14
CA GLU A 101 14.11 -9.48 2.39
C GLU A 101 13.62 -8.05 2.13
N SER A 102 14.58 -7.12 1.98
CA SER A 102 14.24 -5.73 1.68
C SER A 102 13.88 -5.61 0.20
N SER A 103 12.71 -5.04 -0.11
CA SER A 103 12.26 -4.82 -1.49
C SER A 103 12.94 -3.63 -2.19
N LEU A 104 13.80 -2.87 -1.51
CA LEU A 104 14.44 -1.68 -2.08
C LEU A 104 15.36 -1.96 -3.30
N PRO A 105 16.15 -3.05 -3.36
CA PRO A 105 16.91 -3.38 -4.55
C PRO A 105 16.01 -3.66 -5.75
N TRP A 106 14.94 -4.45 -5.56
CA TRP A 106 13.93 -4.69 -6.59
C TRP A 106 13.25 -3.40 -7.03
N LEU A 107 12.76 -2.58 -6.09
CA LEU A 107 12.07 -1.32 -6.37
C LEU A 107 12.93 -0.38 -7.24
N LYS A 108 14.24 -0.31 -6.99
CA LYS A 108 15.16 0.50 -7.81
C LYS A 108 15.25 -0.02 -9.24
N GLN A 109 15.27 -1.34 -9.40
CA GLN A 109 15.33 -2.00 -10.71
C GLN A 109 14.01 -1.82 -11.48
N ASP A 110 12.88 -2.05 -10.81
CA ASP A 110 11.52 -1.87 -11.34
C ASP A 110 11.33 -0.44 -11.86
N LEU A 111 11.62 0.58 -11.04
CA LEU A 111 11.54 1.98 -11.45
C LEU A 111 12.47 2.30 -12.63
N ALA A 112 13.70 1.78 -12.63
CA ALA A 112 14.65 2.00 -13.72
C ALA A 112 14.18 1.36 -15.05
N THR A 113 13.48 0.23 -14.96
CA THR A 113 12.98 -0.51 -16.12
C THR A 113 11.68 0.09 -16.66
N TYR A 114 10.74 0.45 -15.78
CA TYR A 114 9.37 0.78 -16.17
C TYR A 114 8.98 2.24 -16.01
N ALA A 115 9.76 3.05 -15.27
CA ALA A 115 9.42 4.46 -15.00
C ALA A 115 10.54 5.46 -15.34
N ALA A 116 11.64 5.01 -15.94
CA ALA A 116 12.74 5.89 -16.36
C ALA A 116 12.36 6.88 -17.48
N ASP A 117 11.22 6.65 -18.15
CA ASP A 117 10.67 7.55 -19.17
C ASP A 117 9.92 8.77 -18.58
N GLY A 118 9.83 8.87 -17.25
CA GLY A 118 9.21 9.99 -16.55
C GLY A 118 7.69 9.89 -16.39
N ARG A 119 7.09 8.73 -16.74
CA ARG A 119 5.67 8.50 -16.49
C ARG A 119 5.31 8.65 -15.00
N PRO A 120 4.07 9.04 -14.66
CA PRO A 120 3.64 9.14 -13.28
C PRO A 120 3.70 7.78 -12.56
N VAL A 121 4.29 7.78 -11.36
CA VAL A 121 4.40 6.63 -10.48
C VAL A 121 3.53 6.83 -9.24
N ILE A 122 2.75 5.80 -8.87
CA ILE A 122 2.01 5.76 -7.60
C ILE A 122 2.43 4.52 -6.81
N LEU A 123 2.72 4.71 -5.53
CA LEU A 123 3.00 3.61 -4.61
C LEU A 123 1.82 3.38 -3.67
N PHE A 124 1.60 2.12 -3.34
CA PHE A 124 0.66 1.66 -2.31
C PHE A 124 1.44 0.93 -1.23
N GLN A 125 1.25 1.33 0.02
CA GLN A 125 1.79 0.63 1.18
C GLN A 125 0.88 0.79 2.39
N HIS A 126 1.07 0.01 3.45
CA HIS A 126 0.18 0.06 4.60
C HIS A 126 0.50 1.26 5.48
N TYR A 127 1.77 1.45 5.84
CA TYR A 127 2.22 2.51 6.73
C TYR A 127 2.41 3.83 5.98
N GLY A 128 1.99 4.91 6.61
CA GLY A 128 2.19 6.26 6.10
C GLY A 128 3.34 6.98 6.79
N TRP A 129 3.21 8.30 6.76
CA TRP A 129 4.05 9.27 7.47
C TRP A 129 3.22 10.16 8.40
N ASP A 130 1.96 9.78 8.61
CA ASP A 130 1.11 10.40 9.61
C ASP A 130 1.62 10.08 11.00
N THR A 131 1.18 10.87 11.95
CA THR A 131 1.51 10.80 13.37
C THR A 131 1.54 9.37 13.92
N PHE A 132 0.48 8.60 13.65
CA PHE A 132 0.36 7.21 14.09
C PHE A 132 1.46 6.30 13.50
N SER A 133 1.85 6.52 12.25
CA SER A 133 2.88 5.72 11.58
C SER A 133 4.31 6.06 12.05
N VAL A 134 4.51 7.23 12.69
CA VAL A 134 5.83 7.71 13.15
C VAL A 134 6.01 7.69 14.66
N GLU A 135 5.03 7.20 15.40
CA GLU A 135 5.07 7.15 16.86
C GLU A 135 6.25 6.32 17.38
N ARG A 136 6.72 6.68 18.57
CA ARG A 136 7.92 6.10 19.17
C ARG A 136 7.63 5.71 20.61
N TRP A 137 8.40 4.75 21.11
CA TRP A 137 8.25 4.31 22.49
C TRP A 137 8.55 5.46 23.46
N ASP A 138 7.59 5.81 24.30
CA ASP A 138 7.76 6.69 25.45
C ASP A 138 7.97 5.83 26.71
N ALA A 139 9.20 5.83 27.22
CA ALA A 139 9.55 5.04 28.41
C ALA A 139 8.88 5.55 29.70
N ALA A 140 8.57 6.84 29.79
CA ALA A 140 7.91 7.44 30.95
C ALA A 140 6.42 7.08 30.97
N LYS A 141 5.75 7.16 29.80
CA LYS A 141 4.33 6.83 29.67
C LYS A 141 4.06 5.34 29.42
N ARG A 142 5.09 4.55 29.10
CA ARG A 142 5.03 3.10 28.78
C ARG A 142 4.06 2.76 27.65
N HIS A 143 3.96 3.63 26.64
CA HIS A 143 3.22 3.39 25.41
C HIS A 143 3.90 4.12 24.25
N PHE A 144 3.44 3.85 23.03
CA PHE A 144 3.87 4.57 21.84
C PHE A 144 3.14 5.90 21.75
N ASP A 145 3.89 6.97 21.52
CA ASP A 145 3.40 8.33 21.55
C ASP A 145 4.25 9.21 20.63
N ASP A 146 3.69 10.34 20.21
CA ASP A 146 4.33 11.30 19.29
C ASP A 146 5.58 11.93 19.90
N ASP A 147 5.60 12.11 21.22
CA ASP A 147 6.70 12.69 21.98
C ASP A 147 7.74 11.64 22.41
N GLY A 148 7.51 10.36 22.08
CA GLY A 148 8.42 9.27 22.40
C GLY A 148 9.81 9.49 21.80
N SER A 149 10.86 9.19 22.56
CA SER A 149 12.26 9.26 22.09
C SER A 149 12.89 7.88 21.87
N GLY A 150 12.16 6.81 22.17
CA GLY A 150 12.63 5.43 22.07
C GLY A 150 12.62 4.86 20.65
N ALA A 151 12.52 3.54 20.57
CA ALA A 151 12.45 2.82 19.30
C ALA A 151 11.16 3.22 18.52
N PRO A 152 11.24 3.32 17.18
CA PRO A 152 10.05 3.50 16.36
C PRO A 152 9.12 2.29 16.49
N HIS A 153 7.81 2.51 16.36
CA HIS A 153 6.84 1.40 16.40
C HIS A 153 6.82 0.62 15.09
N TRP A 154 6.67 1.32 13.96
CA TRP A 154 6.31 0.70 12.68
C TRP A 154 7.46 0.66 11.68
N TRP A 155 8.18 1.77 11.54
CA TRP A 155 9.35 1.92 10.67
C TRP A 155 10.24 3.04 11.18
N SER A 156 11.53 2.99 10.85
CA SER A 156 12.51 3.97 11.31
C SER A 156 12.74 5.11 10.32
N GLU A 157 13.22 6.24 10.81
CA GLU A 157 13.65 7.35 9.96
C GLU A 157 14.63 6.91 8.86
N ALA A 158 15.51 5.95 9.16
CA ALA A 158 16.45 5.40 8.18
C ALA A 158 15.73 4.64 7.05
N ASP A 159 14.67 3.89 7.37
CA ASP A 159 13.85 3.17 6.37
C ASP A 159 13.16 4.16 5.43
N ARG A 160 12.58 5.23 5.99
CA ARG A 160 12.02 6.34 5.21
C ARG A 160 13.05 6.98 4.29
N GLN A 161 14.23 7.30 4.79
CA GLN A 161 15.28 7.92 3.97
C GLN A 161 15.77 6.97 2.87
N ALA A 162 15.83 5.66 3.15
CA ALA A 162 16.19 4.66 2.16
C ALA A 162 15.14 4.55 1.04
N LEU A 163 13.85 4.59 1.39
CA LEU A 163 12.76 4.66 0.42
C LEU A 163 12.84 5.95 -0.42
N LEU A 164 12.94 7.12 0.23
CA LEU A 164 13.07 8.40 -0.49
C LEU A 164 14.28 8.41 -1.44
N ALA A 165 15.39 7.79 -1.04
CA ALA A 165 16.57 7.65 -1.90
C ALA A 165 16.31 6.73 -3.11
N ALA A 166 15.52 5.66 -2.97
CA ALA A 166 15.12 4.79 -4.08
C ALA A 166 14.17 5.50 -5.07
N LEU A 167 13.30 6.39 -4.57
CA LEU A 167 12.34 7.14 -5.39
C LEU A 167 12.94 8.37 -6.08
N LYS A 168 14.13 8.80 -5.66
CA LYS A 168 14.76 10.04 -6.16
C LYS A 168 14.99 9.98 -7.66
N GLY A 169 14.45 10.98 -8.37
CA GLY A 169 14.61 11.13 -9.83
C GLY A 169 13.44 10.60 -10.64
N TYR A 170 12.50 9.88 -10.02
CA TYR A 170 11.28 9.41 -10.67
C TYR A 170 10.10 10.35 -10.39
N ASN A 171 9.12 10.36 -11.30
CA ASN A 171 7.91 11.18 -11.19
C ASN A 171 6.88 10.51 -10.26
N VAL A 172 7.21 10.42 -8.96
CA VAL A 172 6.29 9.89 -7.95
C VAL A 172 5.23 10.95 -7.64
N VAL A 173 4.00 10.69 -8.10
CA VAL A 173 2.88 11.65 -7.98
C VAL A 173 2.04 11.42 -6.73
N GLY A 174 2.14 10.26 -6.09
CA GLY A 174 1.46 9.99 -4.83
C GLY A 174 1.86 8.69 -4.15
N ILE A 175 1.75 8.67 -2.83
CA ILE A 175 1.78 7.44 -2.03
C ILE A 175 0.44 7.28 -1.30
N PHE A 176 -0.22 6.15 -1.53
CA PHE A 176 -1.48 5.81 -0.87
C PHE A 176 -1.19 4.83 0.26
N HIS A 177 -1.75 5.11 1.42
CA HIS A 177 -1.57 4.26 2.58
C HIS A 177 -2.79 4.12 3.46
N GLY A 178 -2.70 3.25 4.47
CA GLY A 178 -3.76 2.98 5.43
C GLY A 178 -3.22 3.04 6.86
N HIS A 179 -3.36 1.91 7.56
CA HIS A 179 -2.89 1.66 8.93
C HIS A 179 -3.69 2.32 10.05
N GLN A 180 -3.77 3.65 10.11
CA GLN A 180 -4.70 4.30 11.04
C GLN A 180 -6.09 4.38 10.40
N HIS A 181 -7.11 3.94 11.12
CA HIS A 181 -8.38 3.58 10.50
C HIS A 181 -9.36 4.75 10.38
N GLU A 182 -9.41 5.64 11.37
CA GLU A 182 -10.53 6.57 11.54
C GLU A 182 -10.38 7.86 10.73
N THR A 183 -9.17 8.39 10.58
CA THR A 183 -8.95 9.77 10.15
C THR A 183 -8.48 9.80 8.69
N PRO A 184 -9.30 10.29 7.74
CA PRO A 184 -8.82 10.50 6.37
C PRO A 184 -7.84 11.68 6.33
N LEU A 185 -6.75 11.54 5.57
CA LEU A 185 -5.71 12.56 5.44
C LEU A 185 -5.25 12.71 3.99
N ILE A 186 -5.10 13.96 3.57
CA ILE A 186 -4.29 14.35 2.41
C ILE A 186 -3.21 15.29 2.93
N TYR A 187 -1.95 14.94 2.74
CA TYR A 187 -0.84 15.72 3.29
C TYR A 187 0.41 15.58 2.42
N ARG A 188 1.35 16.51 2.61
CA ARG A 188 2.61 16.55 1.85
C ARG A 188 3.79 16.51 2.81
N ARG A 189 4.72 15.59 2.56
CA ARG A 189 5.95 15.46 3.36
C ARG A 189 7.10 14.98 2.47
N ASP A 190 8.30 15.51 2.70
CA ASP A 190 9.52 15.16 1.96
C ASP A 190 9.38 15.28 0.42
N GLY A 191 8.53 16.20 -0.05
CA GLY A 191 8.29 16.44 -1.47
C GLY A 191 7.29 15.49 -2.14
N ILE A 192 6.65 14.60 -1.38
CA ILE A 192 5.69 13.61 -1.87
C ILE A 192 4.28 13.96 -1.35
N ASP A 193 3.27 13.76 -2.20
CA ASP A 193 1.86 13.88 -1.82
C ASP A 193 1.37 12.51 -1.31
N LEU A 194 0.72 12.50 -0.14
CA LEU A 194 0.32 11.30 0.58
C LEU A 194 -1.18 11.30 0.86
N PHE A 195 -1.80 10.14 0.70
CA PHE A 195 -3.24 9.97 0.73
C PHE A 195 -3.61 8.78 1.61
N LYS A 196 -4.40 9.03 2.66
CA LYS A 196 -4.93 8.01 3.56
C LYS A 196 -6.44 8.12 3.60
N PRO A 197 -7.21 7.22 2.96
CA PRO A 197 -8.64 7.14 3.21
C PRO A 197 -8.91 6.58 4.61
N LYS A 198 -10.13 6.81 5.11
CA LYS A 198 -10.67 6.04 6.24
C LYS A 198 -10.69 4.55 5.87
N ALA A 199 -10.54 3.65 6.84
CA ALA A 199 -10.52 2.22 6.59
C ALA A 199 -11.83 1.73 5.94
N ALA A 200 -11.71 0.79 4.99
CA ALA A 200 -12.84 0.29 4.22
C ALA A 200 -13.93 -0.40 5.07
N TYR A 201 -13.55 -1.07 6.17
CA TYR A 201 -14.54 -1.67 7.08
C TYR A 201 -15.37 -0.62 7.84
N MET A 202 -14.92 0.64 7.88
CA MET A 202 -15.65 1.81 8.38
C MET A 202 -16.34 2.59 7.25
N GLY A 203 -16.38 2.04 6.03
CA GLY A 203 -16.98 2.64 4.86
C GLY A 203 -16.06 3.55 4.04
N GLY A 204 -14.81 3.77 4.44
CA GLY A 204 -13.91 4.71 3.77
C GLY A 204 -13.27 4.19 2.48
N PHE A 205 -12.97 5.11 1.55
CA PHE A 205 -12.29 4.82 0.29
C PHE A 205 -11.62 6.07 -0.30
N ALA A 206 -10.78 5.86 -1.31
CA ALA A 206 -10.23 6.92 -2.15
C ALA A 206 -10.58 6.64 -3.62
N LEU A 207 -10.87 7.69 -4.38
CA LEU A 207 -10.94 7.64 -5.84
C LEU A 207 -9.85 8.51 -6.42
N ILE A 208 -9.14 7.99 -7.41
CA ILE A 208 -8.01 8.64 -8.05
C ILE A 208 -8.30 8.69 -9.54
N ARG A 209 -8.17 9.86 -10.13
CA ARG A 209 -8.20 10.05 -11.58
C ARG A 209 -6.89 10.64 -12.01
N VAL A 210 -6.17 9.95 -12.89
CA VAL A 210 -4.97 10.48 -13.52
C VAL A 210 -5.22 10.64 -15.02
N THR A 211 -4.76 11.75 -15.56
CA THR A 211 -4.86 12.11 -16.98
C THR A 211 -3.49 12.57 -17.49
N SER A 212 -3.43 12.95 -18.78
CA SER A 212 -2.26 13.60 -19.37
C SER A 212 -1.94 14.96 -18.76
N ASP A 213 -2.87 15.57 -18.04
CA ASP A 213 -2.78 16.97 -17.61
C ASP A 213 -2.67 17.12 -16.10
N GLY A 214 -2.94 16.05 -15.34
CA GLY A 214 -2.95 16.11 -13.89
C GLY A 214 -3.48 14.87 -13.20
N MET A 215 -3.56 14.97 -11.88
CA MET A 215 -4.16 14.00 -10.97
C MET A 215 -5.17 14.68 -10.05
N ASP A 216 -6.34 14.06 -9.92
CA ASP A 216 -7.35 14.37 -8.93
C ASP A 216 -7.50 13.19 -7.96
N VAL A 217 -7.61 13.49 -6.67
CA VAL A 217 -7.88 12.52 -5.60
C VAL A 217 -9.02 13.01 -4.75
N VAL A 218 -9.99 12.16 -4.49
CA VAL A 218 -11.01 12.40 -3.46
C VAL A 218 -10.99 11.27 -2.43
N LEU A 219 -11.12 11.64 -1.16
CA LEU A 219 -11.40 10.70 -0.09
C LEU A 219 -12.89 10.75 0.19
N GLY A 220 -13.50 9.60 0.43
CA GLY A 220 -14.91 9.53 0.75
C GLY A 220 -15.23 8.34 1.64
N GLU A 221 -16.49 8.29 2.04
CA GLU A 221 -17.04 7.22 2.84
C GLU A 221 -18.47 6.89 2.44
N ALA A 222 -18.84 5.62 2.60
CA ALA A 222 -20.22 5.20 2.58
C ALA A 222 -20.95 5.85 3.77
N ALA A 223 -22.08 6.48 3.50
CA ALA A 223 -22.96 7.08 4.48
C ALA A 223 -24.36 6.45 4.35
N GLY A 224 -25.16 6.58 5.41
CA GLY A 224 -26.53 6.05 5.41
C GLY A 224 -26.61 4.52 5.31
N ASP A 225 -27.82 4.03 5.05
CA ASP A 225 -28.14 2.59 5.00
C ASP A 225 -28.39 2.10 3.57
N HIS A 226 -28.28 2.97 2.55
CA HIS A 226 -28.68 2.69 1.16
C HIS A 226 -27.57 2.90 0.14
N GLY A 227 -26.32 2.99 0.60
CA GLY A 227 -25.15 3.14 -0.28
C GLY A 227 -24.88 4.57 -0.71
N GLU A 228 -25.32 5.55 0.09
CA GLU A 228 -24.96 6.94 -0.10
C GLU A 228 -23.45 7.13 0.05
N VAL A 229 -22.92 8.14 -0.63
CA VAL A 229 -21.49 8.45 -0.65
C VAL A 229 -21.29 9.90 -0.23
N VAL A 230 -20.39 10.11 0.72
CA VAL A 230 -19.94 11.44 1.14
C VAL A 230 -18.46 11.59 0.85
N PHE A 231 -18.08 12.60 0.07
CA PHE A 231 -16.68 12.97 -0.13
C PHE A 231 -16.24 13.96 0.95
N THR A 232 -15.13 13.67 1.62
CA THR A 232 -14.64 14.42 2.79
C THR A 232 -13.45 15.30 2.48
N ASN A 233 -12.64 14.90 1.50
CA ASN A 233 -11.42 15.60 1.10
C ASN A 233 -11.25 15.53 -0.41
N ALA A 234 -10.65 16.57 -0.99
CA ALA A 234 -10.31 16.63 -2.40
C ALA A 234 -8.91 17.22 -2.57
N PHE A 235 -8.23 16.77 -3.61
CA PHE A 235 -6.92 17.23 -4.03
C PHE A 235 -6.84 17.21 -5.54
N SER A 236 -6.24 18.25 -6.11
CA SER A 236 -5.99 18.34 -7.55
C SER A 236 -4.59 18.89 -7.76
N LYS A 237 -3.88 18.32 -8.74
CA LYS A 237 -2.54 18.74 -9.14
C LYS A 237 -2.42 18.63 -10.66
N GLY A 238 -2.10 19.74 -11.31
CA GLY A 238 -1.74 19.76 -12.73
C GLY A 238 -0.30 19.33 -12.95
N TRP A 239 -0.01 18.70 -14.08
CA TRP A 239 1.34 18.50 -14.55
C TRP A 239 1.86 19.81 -15.13
N SER A 240 2.96 20.31 -14.60
CA SER A 240 3.65 21.44 -15.23
C SER A 240 4.19 20.96 -16.58
N THR A 241 3.57 21.42 -17.66
CA THR A 241 4.05 21.25 -19.05
C THR A 241 5.38 21.96 -19.26
#